data_AF-A0A3A0CXR8-F1
#
_entry.id   AF-A0A3A0CXR8-F1
#
_cell.length_a   1.000
_cell.length_b   1.000
_cell.length_c   1.000
_cell.angle_alpha   90.00
_cell.angle_beta   90.00
_cell.angle_gamma   90.00
#
_symmetry.space_group_name_H-M   'P 1'
#
loop_
_entity.id
_entity.type
_entity.pdbx_description
1 polymer ?
#
loop_
_entity_poly.entity_id
_entity_poly.type
_entity_poly.pdbx_seq_one_letter_code
_entity_poly.pdbx_strand_id
1 'polypeptide(L)'
;MTHSYATPTYVTLAGTILATLAASGCAGPKSAPGQPPGGFPDLPAALRNTPGCLGVETARTSSGKNVIFAWFENKKAVENWYYSKLHRESMRTFFPGAGAGKPLEGIPDDAGPILTIASITFSQNPTFAETNLPISQIAIELYTPMKGGIFLGETFAPKGMKVPDMQNYTPAAAAASMK
;
A
#
# COMPACT_ATOMS: atom_id res chain seq x y z
N MET A 1 6.60 71.64 13.07
CA MET A 1 6.81 72.28 11.75
C MET A 1 8.31 72.17 11.48
N THR A 2 8.85 71.41 10.55
CA THR A 2 8.40 70.86 9.26
C THR A 2 9.10 69.52 9.01
N HIS A 3 8.38 68.58 8.39
CA HIS A 3 8.87 67.30 7.92
C HIS A 3 9.87 67.46 6.77
N SER A 4 10.89 66.60 6.72
CA SER A 4 11.51 66.19 5.46
C SER A 4 11.98 64.75 5.61
N TYR A 5 11.15 63.82 5.12
CA TYR A 5 11.52 62.42 4.94
C TYR A 5 12.04 62.29 3.50
N ALA A 6 13.34 61.99 3.36
CA ALA A 6 13.93 61.65 2.08
C ALA A 6 13.47 60.25 1.65
N THR A 7 12.93 60.18 0.43
CA THR A 7 12.53 58.98 -0.31
C THR A 7 13.74 58.10 -0.66
N PRO A 8 13.71 56.78 -0.41
CA PRO A 8 14.66 55.88 -1.03
C PRO A 8 14.25 55.58 -2.48
N THR A 9 15.15 55.91 -3.39
CA THR A 9 15.11 55.62 -4.82
C THR A 9 15.13 54.10 -5.04
N TYR A 10 14.13 53.57 -5.74
CA TYR A 10 14.09 52.18 -6.19
C TYR A 10 15.14 51.96 -7.28
N VAL A 11 16.11 51.07 -7.03
CA VAL A 11 16.94 50.48 -8.07
C VAL A 11 16.40 49.08 -8.36
N THR A 12 15.65 48.97 -9.44
CA THR A 12 15.16 47.70 -9.99
C THR A 12 16.34 46.98 -10.64
N LEU A 13 16.98 46.04 -9.94
CA LEU A 13 17.89 45.09 -10.59
C LEU A 13 17.06 43.91 -11.13
N ALA A 14 16.73 43.97 -12.41
CA ALA A 14 16.31 42.82 -13.18
C ALA A 14 17.51 41.87 -13.33
N GLY A 15 17.60 40.87 -12.45
CA GLY A 15 18.59 39.80 -12.50
C GLY A 15 17.94 38.48 -12.84
N THR A 16 17.76 38.20 -14.13
CA THR A 16 17.31 36.90 -14.63
C THR A 16 18.45 35.89 -14.48
N ILE A 17 18.52 35.18 -13.35
CA ILE A 17 19.38 34.00 -13.21
C ILE A 17 18.56 32.79 -13.70
N LEU A 18 18.69 32.50 -15.00
CA LEU A 18 18.27 31.24 -15.58
C LEU A 18 19.28 30.17 -15.13
N ALA A 19 19.06 29.59 -13.95
CA ALA A 19 19.83 28.44 -13.47
C ALA A 19 19.33 27.19 -14.21
N THR A 20 19.96 26.89 -15.34
CA THR A 20 19.87 25.58 -16.00
C THR A 20 20.51 24.53 -15.11
N LEU A 21 19.72 23.88 -14.23
CA LEU A 21 20.11 22.60 -13.66
C LEU A 21 20.04 21.53 -14.77
N ALA A 22 21.10 21.42 -15.53
CA ALA A 22 21.42 20.23 -16.31
C ALA A 22 21.87 19.13 -15.32
N ALA A 23 20.92 18.44 -14.71
CA ALA A 23 21.19 17.19 -14.02
C ALA A 23 21.46 16.11 -15.08
N SER A 24 22.73 15.99 -15.47
CA SER A 24 23.24 14.84 -16.20
C SER A 24 22.92 13.55 -15.46
N GLY A 25 22.53 12.55 -16.24
CA GLY A 25 21.98 11.28 -15.76
C GLY A 25 22.90 10.55 -14.79
N CYS A 26 22.32 10.19 -13.66
CA CYS A 26 22.48 8.87 -13.08
C CYS A 26 21.14 8.16 -13.24
N ALA A 27 20.79 7.81 -14.48
CA ALA A 27 19.84 6.74 -14.71
C ALA A 27 20.58 5.45 -14.31
N GLY A 28 20.62 5.15 -13.01
CA GLY A 28 20.81 3.77 -12.57
C GLY A 28 19.79 2.90 -13.30
N PRO A 29 20.07 1.60 -13.52
CA PRO A 29 19.13 0.74 -14.21
C PRO A 29 17.76 0.94 -13.55
N LYS A 30 16.81 1.48 -14.33
CA LYS A 30 15.39 1.37 -13.99
C LYS A 30 15.18 -0.12 -13.93
N SER A 31 15.22 -0.69 -12.73
CA SER A 31 14.73 -2.03 -12.49
C SER A 31 13.34 -2.03 -13.11
N ALA A 32 13.22 -2.67 -14.27
CA ALA A 32 11.96 -2.89 -14.93
C ALA A 32 10.99 -3.43 -13.87
N PRO A 33 9.67 -3.16 -14.00
CA PRO A 33 8.71 -3.81 -13.13
C PRO A 33 9.10 -5.30 -13.08
N GLY A 34 9.46 -5.77 -11.89
CA GLY A 34 9.54 -7.20 -11.62
C GLY A 34 8.11 -7.67 -11.69
N GLN A 35 7.63 -7.86 -12.91
CA GLN A 35 6.31 -8.36 -13.20
C GLN A 35 6.27 -9.78 -12.63
N PRO A 36 5.13 -10.22 -12.08
CA PRO A 36 5.00 -11.61 -11.68
C PRO A 36 5.49 -12.51 -12.82
N PRO A 37 6.35 -13.50 -12.55
CA PRO A 37 6.79 -14.46 -13.55
C PRO A 37 5.58 -15.05 -14.28
N GLY A 38 5.74 -15.40 -15.55
CA GLY A 38 4.68 -16.10 -16.29
C GLY A 38 4.22 -17.34 -15.51
N GLY A 39 2.90 -17.46 -15.31
CA GLY A 39 2.30 -18.55 -14.53
C GLY A 39 2.13 -18.27 -13.03
N PHE A 40 2.55 -17.11 -12.52
CA PHE A 40 2.21 -16.70 -11.16
C PHE A 40 0.69 -16.43 -11.06
N PRO A 41 -0.03 -17.00 -10.06
CA PRO A 41 -1.47 -16.82 -9.92
C PRO A 41 -1.88 -15.35 -9.76
N ASP A 42 -3.06 -14.99 -10.25
CA ASP A 42 -3.69 -13.70 -9.97
C ASP A 42 -4.24 -13.67 -8.54
N LEU A 43 -3.33 -13.45 -7.58
CA LEU A 43 -3.66 -13.33 -6.16
C LEU A 43 -4.62 -12.16 -5.88
N PRO A 44 -4.45 -10.96 -6.47
CA PRO A 44 -5.40 -9.87 -6.26
C PRO A 44 -6.84 -10.22 -6.65
N ALA A 45 -7.06 -10.83 -7.82
CA ALA A 45 -8.41 -11.23 -8.24
C ALA A 45 -9.00 -12.30 -7.30
N ALA A 46 -8.20 -13.29 -6.90
CA ALA A 46 -8.59 -14.30 -5.92
C ALA A 46 -9.04 -13.69 -4.58
N LEU A 47 -8.28 -12.71 -4.07
CA LEU A 47 -8.60 -12.02 -2.82
C LEU A 47 -9.91 -11.24 -2.93
N ARG A 48 -10.14 -10.51 -4.02
CA ARG A 48 -11.40 -9.77 -4.24
C ARG A 48 -12.64 -10.66 -4.21
N ASN A 49 -12.50 -11.91 -4.64
CA ASN A 49 -13.59 -12.89 -4.65
C ASN A 49 -13.78 -13.62 -3.31
N THR A 50 -12.97 -13.30 -2.29
CA THR A 50 -13.09 -13.93 -0.98
C THR A 50 -14.21 -13.28 -0.18
N PRO A 51 -15.21 -14.03 0.32
CA PRO A 51 -16.26 -13.48 1.17
C PRO A 51 -15.70 -12.72 2.38
N GLY A 52 -16.16 -11.49 2.59
CA GLY A 52 -15.67 -10.60 3.65
C GLY A 52 -14.38 -9.84 3.28
N CYS A 53 -13.84 -10.00 2.08
CA CYS A 53 -12.85 -9.07 1.53
C CYS A 53 -13.55 -7.78 1.07
N LEU A 54 -13.17 -6.65 1.64
CA LEU A 54 -13.77 -5.34 1.42
C LEU A 54 -13.12 -4.57 0.27
N GLY A 55 -11.88 -4.90 -0.07
CA GLY A 55 -11.16 -4.25 -1.15
C GLY A 55 -9.75 -4.77 -1.29
N VAL A 56 -9.21 -4.70 -2.51
CA VAL A 56 -7.84 -5.10 -2.81
C VAL A 56 -7.17 -4.05 -3.68
N GLU A 57 -6.10 -3.48 -3.15
CA GLU A 57 -5.21 -2.55 -3.84
C GLU A 57 -3.86 -3.21 -4.13
N THR A 58 -3.21 -2.79 -5.20
CA THR A 58 -1.86 -3.25 -5.56
C THR A 58 -0.95 -2.08 -5.82
N ALA A 59 0.28 -2.17 -5.34
CA ALA A 59 1.29 -1.15 -5.58
C ALA A 59 2.66 -1.76 -5.82
N ARG A 60 3.59 -0.93 -6.29
CA ARG A 60 5.02 -1.23 -6.26
C ARG A 60 5.70 -0.19 -5.38
N THR A 61 6.42 -0.62 -4.36
CA THR A 61 7.16 0.29 -3.47
C THR A 61 8.39 0.85 -4.20
N SER A 62 8.89 1.99 -3.73
CA SER A 62 10.17 2.56 -4.18
C SER A 62 11.35 1.60 -3.95
N SER A 63 11.27 0.73 -2.93
CA SER A 63 12.23 -0.34 -2.67
C SER A 63 12.05 -1.58 -3.56
N GLY A 64 11.17 -1.53 -4.57
CA GLY A 64 11.01 -2.59 -5.57
C GLY A 64 10.09 -3.76 -5.19
N LYS A 65 9.35 -3.68 -4.08
CA LYS A 65 8.39 -4.73 -3.68
C LYS A 65 7.10 -4.57 -4.46
N ASN A 66 6.55 -5.65 -4.99
CA ASN A 66 5.15 -5.70 -5.39
C ASN A 66 4.33 -5.99 -4.13
N VAL A 67 3.31 -5.18 -3.88
CA VAL A 67 2.53 -5.24 -2.65
C VAL A 67 1.05 -5.36 -2.98
N ILE A 68 0.37 -6.26 -2.28
CA ILE A 68 -1.08 -6.41 -2.30
C ILE A 68 -1.59 -6.02 -0.92
N PHE A 69 -2.53 -5.09 -0.90
CA PHE A 69 -3.25 -4.66 0.29
C PHE A 69 -4.67 -5.23 0.20
N ALA A 70 -5.01 -6.19 1.05
CA ALA A 70 -6.34 -6.78 1.10
C ALA A 70 -7.01 -6.48 2.44
N TRP A 71 -8.13 -5.78 2.39
CA TRP A 71 -8.92 -5.45 3.57
C TRP A 71 -9.97 -6.51 3.80
N PHE A 72 -10.05 -7.03 5.02
CA PHE A 72 -11.08 -7.95 5.47
C PHE A 72 -11.95 -7.29 6.54
N GLU A 73 -13.24 -7.59 6.55
CA GLU A 73 -14.20 -6.97 7.47
C GLU A 73 -13.98 -7.31 8.95
N ASN A 74 -13.40 -8.48 9.24
CA ASN A 74 -13.15 -8.98 10.59
C ASN A 74 -12.19 -10.17 10.60
N LYS A 75 -11.82 -10.63 11.80
CA LYS A 75 -11.02 -11.84 12.04
C LYS A 75 -11.58 -13.07 11.32
N LYS A 76 -12.89 -13.31 11.40
CA LYS A 76 -13.54 -14.48 10.79
C LYS A 76 -13.37 -14.51 9.26
N ALA A 77 -13.44 -13.36 8.59
CA ALA A 77 -13.20 -13.27 7.16
C ALA A 77 -11.75 -13.66 6.79
N VAL A 78 -10.76 -13.23 7.60
CA VAL A 78 -9.36 -13.63 7.42
C VAL A 78 -9.16 -15.13 7.69
N GLU A 79 -9.79 -15.68 8.73
CA GLU A 79 -9.73 -17.12 9.02
C GLU A 79 -10.36 -17.94 7.89
N ASN A 80 -11.52 -17.54 7.39
CA ASN A 80 -12.18 -18.17 6.24
C ASN A 80 -11.30 -18.15 5.00
N TRP A 81 -10.65 -17.02 4.72
CA TRP A 81 -9.66 -16.91 3.66
C TRP A 81 -8.48 -17.86 3.90
N TYR A 82 -7.90 -17.84 5.10
CA TYR A 82 -6.73 -18.64 5.46
C TYR A 82 -6.99 -20.15 5.30
N TYR A 83 -8.17 -20.61 5.70
CA TYR A 83 -8.59 -22.01 5.57
C TYR A 83 -9.25 -22.34 4.23
N SER A 84 -9.45 -21.36 3.35
CA SER A 84 -10.04 -21.60 2.03
C SER A 84 -9.19 -22.56 1.21
N LYS A 85 -9.84 -23.36 0.37
CA LYS A 85 -9.18 -24.26 -0.57
C LYS A 85 -8.13 -23.51 -1.40
N LEU A 86 -8.50 -22.34 -1.93
CA LEU A 86 -7.63 -21.51 -2.77
C LEU A 86 -6.34 -21.10 -2.06
N HIS A 87 -6.43 -20.59 -0.82
CA HIS A 87 -5.25 -20.22 -0.05
C HIS A 87 -4.40 -21.44 0.32
N ARG A 88 -5.02 -22.55 0.76
CA ARG A 88 -4.31 -23.78 1.12
C ARG A 88 -3.60 -24.42 -0.06
N GLU A 89 -4.22 -24.43 -1.24
CA GLU A 89 -3.60 -24.91 -2.48
C GLU A 89 -2.43 -24.02 -2.92
N SER A 90 -2.61 -22.69 -2.82
CA SER A 90 -1.54 -21.73 -3.10
C SER A 90 -0.36 -21.93 -2.14
N MET A 91 -0.60 -22.05 -0.84
CA MET A 91 0.44 -22.27 0.16
C MET A 91 1.16 -23.61 -0.03
N ARG A 92 0.46 -24.68 -0.40
CA ARG A 92 1.11 -25.97 -0.74
C ARG A 92 1.96 -25.89 -2.00
N THR A 93 1.56 -25.05 -2.96
CA THR A 93 2.31 -24.84 -4.21
C THR A 93 3.54 -23.96 -3.97
N PHE A 94 3.37 -22.89 -3.20
CA PHE A 94 4.43 -21.93 -2.93
C PHE A 94 5.41 -22.45 -1.87
N PHE A 95 4.92 -23.14 -0.83
CA PHE A 95 5.71 -23.61 0.31
C PHE A 95 5.31 -25.05 0.68
N PRO A 96 5.70 -26.06 -0.12
CA PRO A 96 5.25 -27.44 0.06
C PRO A 96 5.61 -28.06 1.42
N GLY A 97 6.65 -27.55 2.10
CA GLY A 97 7.05 -27.98 3.44
C GLY A 97 6.41 -27.21 4.59
N ALA A 98 5.59 -26.19 4.33
CA ALA A 98 4.99 -25.38 5.38
C ALA A 98 3.82 -26.12 6.05
N GLY A 99 3.86 -26.22 7.38
CA GLY A 99 2.78 -26.76 8.19
C GLY A 99 1.55 -25.85 8.25
N ALA A 100 0.41 -26.42 8.66
CA ALA A 100 -0.78 -25.64 8.96
C ALA A 100 -0.73 -25.12 10.41
N GLY A 101 -0.45 -23.82 10.58
CA GLY A 101 -0.61 -23.13 11.87
C GLY A 101 -2.05 -22.61 12.06
N LYS A 102 -2.40 -22.29 13.30
CA LYS A 102 -3.62 -21.56 13.67
C LYS A 102 -3.40 -20.05 13.46
N PRO A 103 -4.03 -19.41 12.47
CA PRO A 103 -3.86 -17.97 12.24
C PRO A 103 -4.53 -17.17 13.37
N LEU A 104 -4.07 -15.93 13.59
CA LEU A 104 -4.73 -14.95 14.45
C LEU A 104 -4.98 -15.40 15.91
N GLU A 105 -4.13 -16.29 16.44
CA GLU A 105 -4.20 -16.68 17.84
C GLU A 105 -4.00 -15.48 18.77
N GLY A 106 -4.86 -15.36 19.78
CA GLY A 106 -4.85 -14.23 20.73
C GLY A 106 -5.52 -12.95 20.23
N ILE A 107 -6.00 -12.90 18.98
CA ILE A 107 -6.73 -11.75 18.44
C ILE A 107 -8.22 -11.86 18.81
N PRO A 108 -8.84 -10.80 19.37
CA PRO A 108 -10.27 -10.77 19.66
C PRO A 108 -11.14 -10.94 18.40
N ASP A 109 -12.33 -11.50 18.55
CA ASP A 109 -13.26 -11.69 17.43
C ASP A 109 -13.85 -10.37 16.92
N ASP A 110 -13.92 -9.36 17.81
CA ASP A 110 -14.41 -8.01 17.54
C ASP A 110 -13.28 -7.01 17.24
N ALA A 111 -12.09 -7.48 16.83
CA ALA A 111 -10.93 -6.65 16.48
C ALA A 111 -11.19 -5.66 15.31
N GLY A 112 -12.36 -5.72 14.68
CA GLY A 112 -12.73 -4.88 13.54
C GLY A 112 -12.00 -5.29 12.27
N PRO A 113 -11.92 -4.39 11.27
CA PRO A 113 -11.30 -4.69 10.00
C PRO A 113 -9.80 -4.99 10.12
N ILE A 114 -9.33 -5.92 9.29
CA ILE A 114 -7.92 -6.34 9.24
C ILE A 114 -7.39 -6.09 7.83
N LEU A 115 -6.27 -5.38 7.75
CA LEU A 115 -5.48 -5.23 6.54
C LEU A 115 -4.43 -6.33 6.47
N THR A 116 -4.53 -7.20 5.47
CA THR A 116 -3.48 -8.15 5.13
C THR A 116 -2.62 -7.54 4.03
N ILE A 117 -1.31 -7.47 4.26
CA ILE A 117 -0.33 -6.98 3.29
C ILE A 117 0.54 -8.15 2.84
N ALA A 118 0.45 -8.51 1.56
CA ALA A 118 1.40 -9.43 0.94
C ALA A 118 2.44 -8.62 0.18
N SER A 119 3.71 -8.69 0.58
CA SER A 119 4.82 -8.03 -0.11
C SER A 119 5.75 -9.06 -0.73
N ILE A 120 6.09 -8.88 -2.01
CA ILE A 120 6.90 -9.83 -2.79
C ILE A 120 7.98 -9.07 -3.53
N THR A 121 9.22 -9.55 -3.41
CA THR A 121 10.33 -9.14 -4.27
C THR A 121 10.71 -10.31 -5.16
N PHE A 122 10.52 -10.18 -6.47
CA PHE A 122 10.90 -11.21 -7.44
C PHE A 122 12.40 -11.18 -7.71
N SER A 123 12.95 -12.35 -8.03
CA SER A 123 14.34 -12.57 -8.47
C SER A 123 14.33 -13.31 -9.81
N GLN A 124 15.50 -13.45 -10.44
CA GLN A 124 15.60 -14.21 -11.70
C GLN A 124 15.53 -15.73 -11.47
N ASN A 125 16.05 -16.19 -10.33
CA ASN A 125 16.11 -17.60 -9.93
C ASN A 125 15.54 -17.78 -8.52
N PRO A 126 15.04 -18.98 -8.15
CA PRO A 126 14.68 -19.29 -6.78
C PRO A 126 15.84 -19.04 -5.82
N THR A 127 15.57 -18.34 -4.72
CA THR A 127 16.61 -17.94 -3.73
C THR A 127 16.52 -18.74 -2.43
N PHE A 128 15.38 -19.39 -2.16
CA PHE A 128 15.09 -20.08 -0.91
C PHE A 128 14.89 -21.58 -1.14
N ALA A 129 15.26 -22.41 -0.17
CA ALA A 129 15.08 -23.87 -0.28
C ALA A 129 13.61 -24.29 -0.05
N GLU A 130 12.85 -23.45 0.64
CA GLU A 130 11.46 -23.68 1.05
C GLU A 130 10.45 -23.46 -0.09
N THR A 131 10.87 -22.83 -1.19
CA THR A 131 10.00 -22.49 -2.32
C THR A 131 10.75 -22.52 -3.65
N ASN A 132 10.10 -23.02 -4.69
CA ASN A 132 10.61 -22.94 -6.06
C ASN A 132 10.22 -21.62 -6.77
N LEU A 133 9.58 -20.68 -6.06
CA LEU A 133 9.26 -19.38 -6.62
C LEU A 133 10.54 -18.57 -6.86
N PRO A 134 10.67 -17.86 -7.99
CA PRO A 134 11.78 -16.97 -8.25
C PRO A 134 11.57 -15.65 -7.49
N ILE A 135 11.71 -15.72 -6.17
CA ILE A 135 11.61 -14.59 -5.25
C ILE A 135 12.87 -14.48 -4.41
N SER A 136 13.20 -13.26 -4.02
CA SER A 136 14.20 -12.94 -3.01
C SER A 136 13.58 -12.46 -1.71
N GLN A 137 12.26 -12.25 -1.67
CA GLN A 137 11.50 -11.98 -0.46
C GLN A 137 10.00 -12.22 -0.69
N ILE A 138 9.34 -12.75 0.34
CA ILE A 138 7.88 -12.75 0.49
C ILE A 138 7.52 -12.58 1.97
N ALA A 139 6.49 -11.80 2.26
CA ALA A 139 5.94 -11.62 3.60
C ALA A 139 4.43 -11.42 3.51
N ILE A 140 3.70 -11.97 4.47
CA ILE A 140 2.27 -11.76 4.66
C ILE A 140 2.08 -11.27 6.09
N GLU A 141 1.68 -10.02 6.23
CA GLU A 141 1.59 -9.32 7.50
C GLU A 141 0.17 -8.79 7.71
N LEU A 142 -0.29 -8.74 8.96
CA LEU A 142 -1.66 -8.39 9.30
C LEU A 142 -1.65 -7.18 10.24
N TYR A 143 -2.45 -6.17 9.88
CA TYR A 143 -2.52 -4.88 10.55
C TYR A 143 -3.98 -4.52 10.85
N THR A 144 -4.21 -3.71 11.89
CA THR A 144 -5.52 -3.11 12.17
C THR A 144 -5.39 -1.58 12.13
N PRO A 145 -6.40 -0.84 11.65
CA PRO A 145 -6.42 0.61 11.77
C PRO A 145 -6.41 1.04 13.23
N MET A 146 -5.49 1.95 13.57
CA MET A 146 -5.50 2.62 14.88
C MET A 146 -6.54 3.74 14.90
N LYS A 147 -7.00 4.09 16.12
CA LYS A 147 -7.96 5.18 16.33
C LYS A 147 -7.32 6.55 16.07
N GLY A 148 -8.14 7.53 15.68
CA GLY A 148 -7.76 8.96 15.72
C GLY A 148 -7.00 9.48 14.49
N GLY A 149 -7.09 8.81 13.35
CA GLY A 149 -6.53 9.31 12.08
C GLY A 149 -7.27 10.55 11.55
N ILE A 150 -6.74 11.13 10.47
CA ILE A 150 -7.36 12.24 9.74
C ILE A 150 -7.41 11.94 8.24
N PHE A 151 -8.38 12.51 7.52
CA PHE A 151 -8.40 12.47 6.05
C PHE A 151 -9.01 13.73 5.41
N LEU A 152 -8.65 13.95 4.15
CA LEU A 152 -9.16 14.97 3.24
C LEU A 152 -9.48 14.27 1.91
N GLY A 153 -10.72 14.37 1.44
CA GLY A 153 -11.23 13.61 0.30
C GLY A 153 -11.57 12.17 0.72
N GLU A 154 -10.64 11.26 0.46
CA GLU A 154 -10.84 9.80 0.62
C GLU A 154 -9.78 9.19 1.57
N THR A 155 -10.02 7.97 2.03
CA THR A 155 -9.09 7.20 2.85
C THR A 155 -8.34 6.16 2.02
N PHE A 156 -7.24 5.64 2.55
CA PHE A 156 -6.61 4.44 1.99
C PHE A 156 -7.46 3.17 2.20
N ALA A 157 -8.23 3.12 3.29
CA ALA A 157 -9.21 2.07 3.51
C ALA A 157 -10.32 2.12 2.42
N PRO A 158 -10.94 0.98 2.05
CA PRO A 158 -11.96 0.95 1.00
C PRO A 158 -13.16 1.82 1.37
N LYS A 159 -13.81 2.37 0.34
CA LYS A 159 -14.99 3.21 0.51
C LYS A 159 -16.06 2.49 1.34
N GLY A 160 -16.54 3.16 2.40
CA GLY A 160 -17.55 2.63 3.30
C GLY A 160 -17.00 1.84 4.50
N MET A 161 -15.71 1.49 4.53
CA MET A 161 -15.07 0.99 5.74
C MET A 161 -14.97 2.12 6.78
N LYS A 162 -15.39 1.84 8.02
CA LYS A 162 -15.23 2.77 9.14
C LYS A 162 -13.91 2.50 9.85
N VAL A 163 -13.06 3.52 9.90
CA VAL A 163 -11.90 3.54 10.81
C VAL A 163 -12.31 4.28 12.09
N PRO A 164 -12.08 3.72 13.30
CA PRO A 164 -12.51 4.35 14.55
C PRO A 164 -11.91 5.75 14.75
N ASP A 165 -12.75 6.69 15.17
CA ASP A 165 -12.38 8.08 15.52
C ASP A 165 -11.65 8.86 14.40
N MET A 166 -11.81 8.43 13.14
CA MET A 166 -11.22 9.09 11.96
C MET A 166 -11.89 10.45 11.72
N GLN A 167 -11.10 11.52 11.70
CA GLN A 167 -11.59 12.88 11.52
C GLN A 167 -11.59 13.27 10.03
N ASN A 168 -12.74 13.73 9.54
CA ASN A 168 -12.90 14.22 8.18
C ASN A 168 -12.68 15.74 8.13
N TYR A 169 -11.63 16.18 7.46
CA TYR A 169 -11.34 17.60 7.23
C TYR A 169 -11.75 18.09 5.84
N THR A 170 -12.39 17.25 5.03
CA THR A 170 -12.80 17.59 3.65
C THR A 170 -13.72 18.81 3.65
N PRO A 171 -13.36 19.91 2.98
CA PRO A 171 -14.25 21.08 2.89
C PRO A 171 -15.59 20.71 2.27
N ALA A 172 -16.69 21.22 2.83
CA ALA A 172 -18.05 20.89 2.38
C ALA A 172 -18.28 21.17 0.88
N ALA A 173 -17.67 22.24 0.35
CA ALA A 173 -17.72 22.58 -1.07
C ALA A 173 -17.06 21.51 -1.96
N ALA A 174 -15.95 20.91 -1.51
CA ALA A 174 -15.26 19.84 -2.23
C ALA A 174 -16.01 18.51 -2.14
N ALA A 175 -16.61 18.21 -0.99
CA ALA A 175 -17.40 16.99 -0.79
C ALA A 175 -18.63 16.90 -1.72
N ALA A 176 -19.22 18.05 -2.09
CA ALA A 176 -20.37 18.09 -3.01
C ALA A 176 -20.01 17.71 -4.46
N SER A 177 -18.75 17.90 -4.87
CA SER A 177 -18.26 17.60 -6.22
C SER A 177 -17.70 16.19 -6.39
N MET A 178 -17.57 15.43 -5.29
CA MET A 178 -17.04 14.05 -5.29
C MET A 178 -18.16 12.98 -5.34
N LYS A 179 -19.42 13.40 -5.53
CA LYS A 179 -20.58 12.50 -5.66
C LYS A 179 -20.72 11.95 -7.08
#